data_AF-A0A0S8B2D9-F1
#
_entry.id   AF-A0A0S8B2D9-F1
#
_cell.length_a   1.000
_cell.length_b   1.000
_cell.length_c   1.000
_cell.angle_alpha   90.00
_cell.angle_beta   90.00
_cell.angle_gamma   90.00
#
_symmetry.space_group_name_H-M   'P 1'
#
loop_
_entity.id
_entity.type
_entity.pdbx_description
1 polymer ?
#
loop_
_entity_poly.entity_id
_entity_poly.type
_entity_poly.pdbx_seq_one_letter_code
_entity_poly.pdbx_strand_id
1 'polypeptide(L)'
;MKQQLTNQVYKGLRLRLNDTGIGFAGVDGVWWRPACEPFPLSKNIAQQLEEIGPALLTFIDAVVDLYRNGSSQRLNRLLEYKVPDHIPHLVADGLIELLRPDFQLCPVAVDNSSFRLMITELEICPSAHGFAHAMQSAYYLDLSLNN
;
A
#
# COMPACT_ATOMS: atom_id res chain seq x y z
N MET A 1 6.82 -27.89 -22.38
CA MET A 1 6.39 -26.68 -23.13
C MET A 1 5.93 -25.54 -22.21
N LYS A 2 4.88 -25.69 -21.37
CA LYS A 2 4.41 -24.62 -20.45
C LYS A 2 5.51 -24.06 -19.53
N GLN A 3 6.31 -24.93 -18.90
CA GLN A 3 7.38 -24.52 -17.97
C GLN A 3 8.52 -23.74 -18.66
N GLN A 4 8.83 -24.03 -19.92
CA GLN A 4 9.83 -23.28 -20.71
C GLN A 4 9.31 -21.89 -21.10
N LEU A 5 8.02 -21.77 -21.45
CA LEU A 5 7.35 -20.49 -21.71
C LEU A 5 7.32 -19.62 -20.46
N THR A 6 6.98 -20.18 -19.29
CA THR A 6 7.00 -19.47 -18.00
C THR A 6 8.41 -18.96 -17.67
N ASN A 7 9.45 -19.76 -17.90
CA ASN A 7 10.83 -19.36 -17.66
C ASN A 7 11.30 -18.22 -18.59
N GLN A 8 10.86 -18.20 -19.85
CA GLN A 8 11.19 -17.12 -20.79
C GLN A 8 10.50 -15.81 -20.43
N VAL A 9 9.20 -15.85 -20.10
CA VAL A 9 8.42 -14.68 -19.66
C VAL A 9 9.04 -14.07 -18.39
N TYR A 10 9.35 -14.92 -17.41
CA TYR A 10 9.98 -14.49 -16.17
C TYR A 10 11.37 -13.87 -16.39
N LYS A 11 12.18 -14.45 -17.29
CA LYS A 11 13.50 -13.90 -17.65
C LYS A 11 13.38 -12.51 -18.28
N GLY A 12 12.41 -12.31 -19.18
CA GLY A 12 12.15 -11.02 -19.80
C GLY A 12 11.69 -9.96 -18.78
N LEU A 13 10.77 -10.32 -17.89
CA LEU A 13 10.31 -9.45 -16.80
C LEU A 13 11.46 -9.03 -15.87
N ARG A 14 12.31 -9.99 -15.49
CA ARG A 14 13.46 -9.72 -14.63
C ARG A 14 14.45 -8.75 -15.25
N LEU A 15 14.72 -8.86 -16.55
CA LEU A 15 15.59 -7.92 -17.25
C LEU A 15 15.00 -6.49 -17.20
N ARG A 16 13.71 -6.34 -17.48
CA ARG A 16 13.05 -5.02 -17.40
C ARG A 16 13.04 -4.44 -15.99
N LEU A 17 12.80 -5.25 -14.97
CA LEU A 17 12.88 -4.82 -13.57
C LEU A 17 14.30 -4.33 -13.22
N ASN A 18 15.33 -5.05 -13.66
CA ASN A 18 16.72 -4.61 -13.45
C ASN A 18 17.00 -3.25 -14.13
N ASP A 19 16.44 -3.02 -15.32
CA ASP A 19 16.61 -1.77 -16.08
C ASP A 19 16.00 -0.55 -15.37
N THR A 20 15.06 -0.74 -14.44
CA THR A 20 14.49 0.35 -13.63
C THR A 20 15.46 0.87 -12.55
N GLY A 21 16.61 0.22 -12.36
CA GLY A 21 17.59 0.60 -11.34
C GLY A 21 17.20 0.20 -9.91
N ILE A 22 16.07 -0.49 -9.74
CA ILE A 22 15.64 -1.01 -8.45
C ILE A 22 16.43 -2.25 -8.09
N GLY A 23 17.27 -2.11 -7.07
CA GLY A 23 17.99 -3.22 -6.45
C GLY A 23 17.05 -4.10 -5.63
N PHE A 24 17.26 -5.41 -5.69
CA PHE A 24 16.71 -6.33 -4.70
C PHE A 24 17.50 -6.12 -3.41
N ALA A 25 16.95 -5.40 -2.44
CA ALA A 25 17.53 -5.36 -1.11
C ALA A 25 17.51 -6.79 -0.54
N GLY A 26 18.65 -7.28 -0.04
CA GLY A 26 18.74 -8.42 0.88
C GLY A 26 18.70 -9.83 0.28
N VAL A 27 19.86 -10.49 0.27
CA VAL A 27 20.10 -11.95 0.10
C VAL A 27 19.86 -12.53 -1.30
N ASP A 28 20.91 -13.16 -1.85
CA ASP A 28 20.79 -14.00 -3.05
C ASP A 28 19.77 -15.12 -2.84
N GLY A 29 18.63 -15.03 -3.54
CA GLY A 29 17.70 -16.15 -3.70
C GLY A 29 16.26 -15.90 -3.27
N VAL A 30 15.96 -14.94 -2.40
CA VAL A 30 14.57 -14.63 -2.00
C VAL A 30 14.52 -13.20 -1.49
N TRP A 31 13.54 -12.43 -1.95
CA TRP A 31 12.76 -11.51 -1.09
C TRP A 31 11.38 -11.24 -1.69
N TRP A 32 11.19 -11.46 -2.99
CA TRP A 32 9.88 -11.37 -3.66
C TRP A 32 9.97 -12.05 -5.03
N ARG A 33 8.95 -12.85 -5.39
CA ARG A 33 8.79 -13.36 -6.75
C ARG A 33 7.77 -12.48 -7.45
N PRO A 34 8.16 -11.71 -8.48
CA PRO A 34 7.17 -10.99 -9.26
C PRO A 34 6.23 -12.01 -9.91
N ALA A 35 4.96 -11.64 -10.00
CA ALA A 35 3.99 -12.40 -10.78
C ALA A 35 4.44 -12.47 -12.25
N CYS A 36 4.03 -13.52 -12.97
CA CYS A 36 4.36 -13.60 -14.40
C CYS A 36 3.56 -12.58 -15.24
N GLU A 37 2.44 -12.12 -14.70
CA GLU A 37 1.53 -11.16 -15.31
C GLU A 37 0.80 -10.35 -14.22
N PRO A 38 0.26 -9.16 -14.55
CA PRO A 38 -0.57 -8.38 -13.62
C PRO A 38 -1.83 -9.13 -13.19
N PHE A 39 -2.28 -8.90 -11.96
CA PHE A 39 -3.58 -9.36 -11.49
C PHE A 39 -4.67 -8.36 -11.92
N PRO A 40 -5.64 -8.75 -12.78
CA PRO A 40 -6.66 -7.83 -13.25
C PRO A 40 -7.68 -7.54 -12.14
N LEU A 41 -7.97 -6.26 -11.92
CA LEU A 41 -9.06 -5.82 -11.06
C LEU A 41 -10.33 -5.60 -11.90
N SER A 42 -11.50 -5.86 -11.30
CA SER A 42 -12.76 -5.47 -11.94
C SER A 42 -12.91 -3.95 -11.91
N LYS A 43 -13.62 -3.38 -12.89
CA LYS A 43 -13.87 -1.92 -12.96
C LYS A 43 -14.48 -1.37 -11.66
N ASN A 44 -15.37 -2.15 -11.04
CA ASN A 44 -16.01 -1.75 -9.80
C ASN A 44 -15.02 -1.67 -8.62
N ILE A 45 -14.07 -2.61 -8.53
CA ILE A 45 -13.04 -2.58 -7.49
C ILE A 45 -12.06 -1.43 -7.72
N ALA A 46 -11.67 -1.18 -8.97
CA ALA A 46 -10.82 -0.04 -9.31
C ALA A 46 -11.47 1.28 -8.91
N GLN A 47 -12.75 1.48 -9.24
CA GLN A 47 -13.51 2.67 -8.85
C GLN A 47 -13.60 2.85 -7.32
N GLN A 48 -13.85 1.77 -6.57
CA GLN A 48 -13.87 1.84 -5.10
C GLN A 48 -12.52 2.26 -4.51
N LEU A 49 -11.40 1.80 -5.10
CA LEU A 49 -10.05 2.19 -4.68
C LEU A 49 -9.74 3.67 -5.00
N GLU A 50 -10.31 4.23 -6.06
CA GLU A 50 -10.20 5.66 -6.36
C GLU A 50 -11.03 6.51 -5.38
N GLU A 51 -12.26 6.08 -5.07
CA GLU A 51 -13.20 6.82 -4.22
C GLU A 51 -12.82 6.81 -2.73
N ILE A 52 -12.14 5.76 -2.25
CA ILE A 52 -11.79 5.61 -0.83
C ILE A 52 -10.70 6.59 -0.38
N GLY A 53 -9.83 7.04 -1.28
CA GLY A 53 -8.70 7.91 -0.96
C GLY A 53 -9.10 9.21 -0.26
N PRO A 54 -9.97 10.05 -0.87
CA PRO A 54 -10.48 11.27 -0.24
C PRO A 54 -11.23 11.02 1.09
N ALA A 55 -11.96 9.90 1.18
CA ALA A 55 -12.69 9.53 2.40
C ALA A 55 -11.74 9.22 3.57
N LEU A 56 -10.60 8.56 3.30
CA LEU A 56 -9.59 8.27 4.32
C LEU A 56 -8.92 9.54 4.84
N LEU A 57 -8.59 10.49 3.97
CA LEU A 57 -8.03 11.78 4.38
C LEU A 57 -9.02 12.55 5.25
N THR A 58 -10.29 12.61 4.85
CA THR A 58 -11.35 13.24 5.66
C THR A 58 -11.53 12.56 7.02
N PHE A 59 -11.45 11.22 7.06
CA PHE A 59 -11.50 10.47 8.32
C PHE A 59 -10.34 10.82 9.24
N ILE A 60 -9.12 10.93 8.70
CA ILE A 60 -7.92 11.33 9.44
C ILE A 60 -8.10 12.72 10.05
N ASP A 61 -8.58 13.69 9.27
CA ASP A 61 -8.83 15.06 9.75
C ASP A 61 -9.83 15.06 10.92
N ALA A 62 -10.93 14.32 10.78
CA ALA A 62 -11.92 14.17 11.85
C ALA A 62 -11.32 13.52 13.11
N VAL A 63 -10.45 12.52 12.96
CA VAL A 63 -9.74 11.89 14.08
C VAL A 63 -8.83 12.91 14.76
N VAL A 64 -8.01 13.66 14.02
CA VAL A 64 -7.12 14.70 14.56
C VAL A 64 -7.91 15.75 15.36
N ASP A 65 -9.05 16.20 14.84
CA ASP A 65 -9.91 17.15 15.54
C ASP A 65 -10.48 16.59 16.85
N LEU A 66 -10.82 15.29 16.90
CA LEU A 66 -11.26 14.63 18.14
C LEU A 66 -10.15 14.60 19.20
N TYR A 67 -8.89 14.38 18.80
CA TYR A 67 -7.75 14.44 19.72
C TYR A 67 -7.52 15.86 20.23
N ARG A 68 -7.56 16.87 19.34
CA ARG A 68 -7.36 18.29 19.70
C ARG A 68 -8.40 18.80 20.70
N ASN A 69 -9.65 18.38 20.54
CA ASN A 69 -10.76 18.81 21.38
C ASN A 69 -10.85 18.06 22.73
N GLY A 70 -9.82 17.30 23.13
CA GLY A 70 -9.72 16.72 24.46
C GLY A 70 -10.51 15.43 24.69
N SER A 71 -11.08 14.82 23.64
CA SER A 71 -11.84 13.57 23.73
C SER A 71 -10.97 12.33 23.96
N SER A 72 -9.64 12.47 23.97
CA SER A 72 -8.66 11.37 23.96
C SER A 72 -7.86 11.21 25.26
N GLN A 73 -8.21 11.88 26.38
CA GLN A 73 -7.43 11.81 27.62
C GLN A 73 -7.13 10.39 28.13
N ARG A 74 -7.99 9.42 27.82
CA ARG A 74 -7.76 8.00 28.12
C ARG A 74 -6.68 7.39 27.22
N LEU A 75 -6.66 7.76 25.95
CA LEU A 75 -5.72 7.25 24.96
C LEU A 75 -4.33 7.88 25.13
N ASN A 76 -4.25 9.17 25.41
CA ASN A 76 -2.97 9.82 25.74
C ASN A 76 -2.30 9.12 26.94
N ARG A 77 -3.07 8.81 27.99
CA ARG A 77 -2.57 8.02 29.14
C ARG A 77 -2.08 6.62 28.78
N LEU A 78 -2.66 5.98 27.76
CA LEU A 78 -2.19 4.67 27.28
C LEU A 78 -0.91 4.80 26.45
N LEU A 79 -0.83 5.81 25.59
CA LEU A 79 0.34 6.08 24.75
C LEU A 79 1.55 6.52 25.57
N GLU A 80 1.32 7.24 26.68
CA GLU A 80 2.35 7.69 27.62
C GLU A 80 2.69 6.63 28.68
N TYR A 81 1.96 5.52 28.74
CA TYR A 81 2.17 4.51 29.76
C TYR A 81 3.56 3.87 29.62
N LYS A 82 4.42 4.15 30.61
CA LYS A 82 5.84 3.73 30.69
C LYS A 82 6.76 4.41 29.68
N VAL A 83 6.37 5.54 29.08
CA VAL A 83 7.31 6.39 28.36
C VAL A 83 8.15 7.17 29.39
N PRO A 84 9.49 7.05 29.40
CA PRO A 84 10.32 7.79 30.35
C PRO A 84 10.26 9.31 30.12
N ASP A 85 10.25 10.09 31.20
CA ASP A 85 10.10 11.57 31.17
C ASP A 85 11.17 12.32 30.35
N HIS A 86 12.30 11.68 30.04
CA HIS A 86 13.38 12.27 29.26
C HIS A 86 13.25 12.08 27.74
N ILE A 87 12.26 11.29 27.29
CA ILE A 87 11.99 11.13 25.86
C ILE A 87 11.23 12.39 25.38
N PRO A 88 11.78 13.15 24.44
CA PRO A 88 11.10 14.33 23.93
C PRO A 88 9.81 13.93 23.22
N HIS A 89 8.70 14.54 23.62
CA HIS A 89 7.43 14.42 22.91
C HIS A 89 7.49 15.27 21.65
N LEU A 90 8.00 14.69 20.56
CA LEU A 90 8.01 15.30 19.25
C LEU A 90 6.63 15.14 18.60
N VAL A 91 5.66 15.89 19.09
CA VAL A 91 4.36 16.06 18.43
C VAL A 91 4.37 17.44 17.79
N ALA A 92 4.57 17.49 16.48
CA ALA A 92 4.41 18.71 15.70
C ALA A 92 3.05 18.66 14.99
N ASP A 93 2.38 19.81 14.92
CA ASP A 93 1.26 19.96 14.00
C ASP A 93 1.75 19.77 12.56
N GLY A 94 1.01 19.01 11.77
CA GLY A 94 1.33 18.71 10.39
C GLY A 94 0.14 18.11 9.65
N LEU A 95 0.21 18.14 8.33
CA LEU A 95 -0.76 17.49 7.46
C LEU A 95 -0.25 16.10 7.09
N ILE A 96 -1.16 15.12 7.00
CA ILE A 96 -0.83 13.83 6.37
C ILE A 96 -0.92 14.04 4.87
N GLU A 97 0.22 14.20 4.22
CA GLU A 97 0.29 14.44 2.77
C GLU A 97 0.30 13.14 1.94
N LEU A 98 0.60 12.01 2.57
CA LEU A 98 0.72 10.72 1.91
C LEU A 98 0.22 9.60 2.80
N LEU A 99 -0.56 8.69 2.21
CA LEU A 99 -1.10 7.50 2.87
C LEU A 99 -1.03 6.33 1.90
N ARG A 100 -0.62 5.15 2.38
CA ARG A 100 -0.78 3.89 1.65
C ARG A 100 -1.71 2.95 2.43
N PRO A 101 -2.98 2.86 2.05
CA PRO A 101 -3.88 1.85 2.60
C PRO A 101 -3.58 0.47 1.98
N ASP A 102 -3.47 -0.54 2.83
CA ASP A 102 -3.27 -1.92 2.39
C ASP A 102 -4.63 -2.65 2.38
N PHE A 103 -5.01 -3.14 1.20
CA PHE A 103 -6.29 -3.83 0.97
C PHE A 103 -6.10 -5.32 0.73
N GLN A 104 -7.05 -6.11 1.24
CA GLN A 104 -7.24 -7.50 0.84
C GLN A 104 -8.54 -7.66 0.05
N LEU A 105 -8.49 -8.46 -1.01
CA LEU A 105 -9.66 -8.93 -1.74
C LEU A 105 -10.20 -10.18 -1.05
N CYS A 106 -11.36 -10.07 -0.42
CA CYS A 106 -12.04 -11.20 0.20
C CYS A 106 -13.15 -11.71 -0.73
N PRO A 107 -13.19 -13.01 -1.10
CA PRO A 107 -14.29 -13.57 -1.87
C PRO A 107 -15.64 -13.36 -1.15
N VAL A 108 -16.69 -13.05 -1.91
CA VAL A 108 -18.05 -13.02 -1.38
C VAL A 108 -18.62 -14.43 -1.44
N ALA A 109 -19.15 -14.93 -0.33
CA ALA A 109 -19.57 -16.33 -0.18
C ALA A 109 -20.63 -16.80 -1.19
N VAL A 110 -21.33 -15.87 -1.83
CA VAL A 110 -22.44 -16.16 -2.76
C VAL A 110 -21.92 -16.49 -4.16
N ASP A 111 -20.83 -15.86 -4.59
CA ASP A 111 -20.17 -16.12 -5.86
C ASP A 111 -18.65 -15.95 -5.70
N ASN A 112 -17.88 -17.04 -5.81
CA ASN A 112 -16.41 -17.00 -5.72
C ASN A 112 -15.73 -16.15 -6.83
N SER A 113 -16.52 -15.51 -7.69
CA SER A 113 -16.13 -14.56 -8.72
C SER A 113 -16.17 -13.10 -8.27
N SER A 114 -16.87 -12.77 -7.18
CA SER A 114 -16.90 -11.40 -6.65
C SER A 114 -16.07 -11.27 -5.39
N PHE A 115 -15.49 -10.08 -5.22
CA PHE A 115 -14.62 -9.75 -4.12
C PHE A 115 -15.15 -8.50 -3.40
N ARG A 116 -14.98 -8.46 -2.09
CA ARG A 116 -15.08 -7.24 -1.29
C ARG A 116 -13.68 -6.75 -0.93
N LEU A 117 -13.49 -5.44 -0.93
CA LEU A 117 -12.28 -4.81 -0.41
C LEU A 117 -12.35 -4.75 1.12
N MET A 118 -11.29 -5.20 1.78
CA MET A 118 -11.09 -5.06 3.22
C MET A 118 -9.81 -4.27 3.45
N ILE A 119 -9.92 -3.11 4.12
CA ILE A 119 -8.75 -2.39 4.61
C ILE A 119 -8.15 -3.19 5.76
N THR A 120 -6.85 -3.42 5.70
CA THR A 120 -6.11 -4.16 6.75
C THR A 120 -5.16 -3.25 7.52
N GLU A 121 -4.59 -2.24 6.86
CA GLU A 121 -3.67 -1.29 7.47
C GLU A 121 -3.77 0.08 6.78
N LEU A 122 -3.45 1.14 7.54
CA LEU A 122 -3.28 2.51 7.06
C LEU A 122 -1.84 2.96 7.37
N GLU A 123 -0.96 2.98 6.36
CA GLU A 123 0.44 3.39 6.53
C GLU A 123 0.62 4.88 6.22
N ILE A 124 0.96 5.67 7.25
CA ILE A 124 1.14 7.14 7.19
C ILE A 124 2.59 7.59 6.94
N CYS A 125 3.53 6.64 6.88
CA CYS A 125 4.92 6.87 6.45
C CYS A 125 5.33 5.86 5.37
N PRO A 126 4.58 5.79 4.25
CA PRO A 126 4.69 4.66 3.36
C PRO A 126 6.01 4.61 2.61
N SER A 127 6.67 3.46 2.69
CA SER A 127 7.86 3.15 1.91
C SER A 127 7.52 2.51 0.55
N ALA A 128 8.55 2.21 -0.24
CA ALA A 128 8.47 1.38 -1.43
C ALA A 128 7.70 1.91 -2.68
N HIS A 129 7.41 3.22 -2.77
CA HIS A 129 6.83 3.83 -3.98
C HIS A 129 7.69 3.60 -5.24
N GLY A 130 9.01 3.66 -5.09
CA GLY A 130 9.92 3.31 -6.19
C GLY A 130 9.66 1.90 -6.72
N PHE A 131 9.52 0.91 -5.82
CA PHE A 131 9.22 -0.48 -6.21
C PHE A 131 7.90 -0.59 -6.95
N ALA A 132 6.84 0.08 -6.48
CA ALA A 132 5.56 0.10 -7.16
C ALA A 132 5.68 0.67 -8.59
N HIS A 133 6.41 1.79 -8.74
CA HIS A 133 6.64 2.41 -10.04
C HIS A 133 7.44 1.50 -11.00
N ALA A 134 8.50 0.86 -10.51
CA ALA A 134 9.27 -0.08 -11.33
C ALA A 134 8.44 -1.28 -11.78
N MET A 135 7.56 -1.81 -10.92
CA MET A 135 6.63 -2.86 -11.32
C MET A 135 5.68 -2.36 -12.41
N GLN A 136 5.08 -1.17 -12.25
CA GLN A 136 4.22 -0.57 -13.27
C GLN A 136 4.93 -0.49 -14.63
N SER A 137 6.15 0.05 -14.66
CA SER A 137 6.96 0.14 -15.89
C SER A 137 7.30 -1.25 -16.47
N ALA A 138 7.74 -2.20 -15.64
CA ALA A 138 8.15 -3.52 -16.10
C ALA A 138 7.00 -4.39 -16.61
N TYR A 139 5.77 -4.16 -16.14
CA TYR A 139 4.57 -4.82 -16.64
C TYR A 139 3.87 -4.05 -17.76
N TYR A 140 4.40 -2.90 -18.20
CA TYR A 140 3.75 -2.03 -19.18
C TYR A 140 2.33 -1.61 -18.75
N LEU A 141 2.13 -1.40 -17.46
CA LEU A 141 0.88 -0.83 -16.96
C LEU A 141 0.85 0.65 -17.35
N ASP A 142 -0.32 1.09 -17.83
CA ASP A 142 -0.51 2.47 -18.26
C ASP A 142 -0.21 3.44 -17.10
N LEU A 143 0.66 4.41 -17.36
CA LEU A 143 1.03 5.46 -16.42
C LEU A 143 -0.02 6.58 -16.38
N SER A 144 -0.99 6.58 -17.30
CA SER A 144 -1.99 7.63 -17.44
C SER A 144 -3.15 7.55 -16.44
N LEU A 145 -3.06 6.75 -15.38
CA LEU A 145 -3.95 6.87 -14.20
C LEU A 145 -3.72 8.18 -13.41
N ASN A 146 -2.90 9.10 -13.93
CA ASN A 146 -2.64 10.44 -13.39
C ASN A 146 -2.93 11.54 -14.42
N ASN A 147 -4.17 11.65 -14.89
CA ASN A 147 -4.72 12.92 -15.42
C ASN A 147 -6.18 13.06 -15.03
#